data_AF-A0A7X1LZG9-F1
#
_entry.id   AF-A0A7X1LZG9-F1
#
_cell.length_a   1.000
_cell.length_b   1.000
_cell.length_c   1.000
_cell.angle_alpha   90.00
_cell.angle_beta   90.00
_cell.angle_gamma   90.00
#
_symmetry.space_group_name_H-M   'P 1'
#
loop_
_entity.id
_entity.type
_entity.pdbx_description
1 polymer ?
#
loop_
_entity_poly.entity_id
_entity_poly.type
_entity_poly.pdbx_seq_one_letter_code
_entity_poly.pdbx_strand_id
1 'polypeptide(L)'
;MDTEAHFWSLLDATARAALLHIGHMREFPPKSIILQQNDTSSYLLVLRRGCVKVLSCTEAGYPAVLAIRNAGDLLGEQGGLDGRPRSASLVALTDVTALVLPADRFTTVLRERPAVGEAVRHVLATSVVAQAKSCRSSRPFGHLPAGLPWGVRRRGTIVGS
;
A
#
# COMPACT_ATOMS: atom_id res chain seq x y z
N MET A 1 -9.80 24.47 1.19
CA MET A 1 -8.96 23.37 1.72
C MET A 1 -8.80 22.42 0.56
N ASP A 2 -7.66 22.53 -0.11
CA ASP A 2 -7.41 21.95 -1.43
C ASP A 2 -7.70 20.46 -1.41
N THR A 3 -8.78 20.05 -2.07
CA THR A 3 -9.09 18.64 -2.27
C THR A 3 -8.20 18.19 -3.43
N GLU A 4 -6.97 17.85 -3.11
CA GLU A 4 -6.13 17.09 -4.02
C GLU A 4 -6.96 15.86 -4.45
N ALA A 5 -7.13 15.66 -5.75
CA ALA A 5 -8.05 14.63 -6.24
C ALA A 5 -7.44 13.25 -5.97
N HIS A 6 -7.76 12.68 -4.80
CA HIS A 6 -7.24 11.38 -4.37
C HIS A 6 -7.97 10.25 -5.10
N PHE A 7 -7.25 9.17 -5.44
CA PHE A 7 -7.73 8.02 -6.24
C PHE A 7 -9.18 7.62 -5.95
N TRP A 8 -9.53 7.44 -4.67
CA TRP A 8 -10.86 6.98 -4.29
C TRP A 8 -12.01 7.95 -4.64
N SER A 9 -11.73 9.25 -4.63
CA SER A 9 -12.71 10.29 -4.97
C SER A 9 -13.06 10.29 -6.46
N LEU A 10 -12.12 9.87 -7.30
CA LEU A 10 -12.28 9.80 -8.76
C LEU A 10 -13.15 8.61 -9.22
N LEU A 11 -13.42 7.65 -8.35
CA LEU A 11 -14.20 6.46 -8.67
C LEU A 11 -15.70 6.68 -8.44
N ASP A 12 -16.51 6.26 -9.41
CA ASP A 12 -17.96 6.15 -9.25
C ASP A 12 -18.34 5.01 -8.28
N ALA A 13 -19.64 4.92 -7.96
CA ALA A 13 -20.16 3.92 -7.02
C ALA A 13 -19.91 2.48 -7.51
N THR A 14 -20.04 2.25 -8.81
CA THR A 14 -19.88 0.93 -9.43
C THR A 14 -18.42 0.48 -9.33
N ALA A 15 -17.48 1.34 -9.70
CA ALA A 15 -16.03 1.13 -9.61
C ALA A 15 -15.60 0.86 -8.16
N ARG A 16 -16.07 1.66 -7.20
CA ARG A 16 -15.82 1.42 -5.77
C ARG A 16 -16.31 0.05 -5.32
N ALA A 17 -17.52 -0.34 -5.73
CA ALA A 17 -18.08 -1.65 -5.40
C ALA A 17 -17.24 -2.81 -5.95
N ALA A 18 -16.69 -2.69 -7.17
CA ALA A 18 -15.78 -3.71 -7.70
C ALA A 18 -14.49 -3.84 -6.88
N LEU A 19 -13.87 -2.71 -6.51
CA LEU A 19 -12.65 -2.75 -5.70
C LEU A 19 -12.92 -3.35 -4.31
N LEU A 20 -14.05 -3.01 -3.70
CA LEU A 20 -14.49 -3.59 -2.43
C LEU A 20 -14.74 -5.11 -2.55
N HIS A 21 -15.25 -5.58 -3.69
CA HIS A 21 -15.52 -6.99 -3.93
C HIS A 21 -14.23 -7.83 -4.05
N ILE A 22 -13.20 -7.29 -4.70
CA ILE A 22 -11.94 -8.02 -4.90
C ILE A 22 -10.96 -7.89 -3.73
N GLY A 23 -11.13 -6.87 -2.90
CA GLY A 23 -10.23 -6.52 -1.80
C GLY A 23 -10.70 -6.98 -0.43
N HIS A 24 -9.84 -6.80 0.56
CA HIS A 24 -10.18 -6.98 1.97
C HIS A 24 -9.63 -5.85 2.83
N MET A 25 -10.37 -5.49 3.88
CA MET A 25 -9.94 -4.43 4.79
C MET A 25 -8.89 -4.97 5.77
N ARG A 26 -7.83 -4.20 5.99
CA ARG A 26 -6.78 -4.49 6.95
C ARG A 26 -6.43 -3.25 7.76
N GLU A 27 -6.19 -3.46 9.05
CA GLU A 27 -5.77 -2.43 9.98
C GLU A 27 -4.28 -2.55 10.30
N PHE A 28 -3.65 -1.39 10.49
CA PHE A 28 -2.24 -1.24 10.73
C PHE A 28 -2.05 -0.20 11.84
N PRO A 29 -1.51 -0.57 13.01
CA PRO A 29 -1.26 0.40 14.08
C PRO A 29 -0.10 1.35 13.69
N PRO A 30 0.04 2.51 14.37
CA PRO A 30 1.15 3.41 14.17
C PRO A 30 2.50 2.69 14.24
N LYS A 31 3.45 3.15 13.42
CA LYS A 31 4.82 2.62 13.28
C LYS A 31 4.92 1.24 12.63
N SER A 32 3.82 0.59 12.25
CA SER A 32 3.87 -0.67 11.51
C SER A 32 4.37 -0.48 10.08
N ILE A 33 5.14 -1.45 9.59
CA ILE A 33 5.57 -1.53 8.19
C ILE A 33 4.46 -2.22 7.40
N ILE A 34 3.88 -1.50 6.45
CA ILE A 34 2.80 -1.95 5.59
C ILE A 34 3.38 -2.65 4.34
N LEU A 35 4.34 -1.99 3.70
CA LEU A 35 5.14 -2.52 2.60
C LEU A 35 6.62 -2.28 2.90
N GLN A 36 7.47 -3.19 2.45
CA GLN A 36 8.92 -3.11 2.59
C GLN A 36 9.54 -2.88 1.21
N GLN A 37 10.44 -1.92 1.08
CA GLN A 37 11.25 -1.74 -0.13
C GLN A 37 11.98 -3.05 -0.50
N ASN A 38 12.10 -3.32 -1.79
CA ASN A 38 12.69 -4.52 -2.39
C ASN A 38 11.95 -5.85 -2.12
N ASP A 39 10.85 -5.83 -1.39
CA ASP A 39 9.96 -6.99 -1.28
C ASP A 39 9.27 -7.27 -2.62
N THR A 40 8.89 -8.53 -2.85
CA THR A 40 8.21 -9.02 -4.06
C THR A 40 6.72 -9.22 -3.85
N SER A 41 6.15 -8.70 -2.76
CA SER A 41 4.71 -8.72 -2.54
C SER A 41 3.93 -8.12 -3.71
N SER A 42 2.84 -8.77 -4.09
CA SER A 42 2.04 -8.42 -5.27
C SER A 42 0.61 -8.01 -4.87
N TYR A 43 0.51 -6.82 -4.28
CA TYR A 43 -0.78 -6.21 -3.95
C TYR A 43 -0.70 -4.68 -3.91
N LEU A 44 -1.83 -4.03 -4.09
CA LEU A 44 -2.00 -2.59 -3.96
C LEU A 44 -2.83 -2.27 -2.71
N LEU A 45 -2.81 -1.02 -2.29
CA LEU A 45 -3.53 -0.55 -1.12
C LEU A 45 -4.30 0.72 -1.47
N VAL A 46 -5.57 0.79 -1.10
CA VAL A 46 -6.27 2.08 -1.00
C VAL A 46 -6.41 2.44 0.46
N LEU A 47 -5.85 3.58 0.85
CA LEU A 47 -6.03 4.09 2.21
C LEU A 47 -7.48 4.51 2.43
N ARG A 48 -8.13 3.95 3.45
CA ARG A 48 -9.51 4.29 3.84
C ARG A 48 -9.54 5.24 5.03
N ARG A 49 -8.52 5.16 5.89
CA ARG A 49 -8.32 6.02 7.06
C ARG A 49 -6.84 6.09 7.41
N GLY A 50 -6.42 7.21 7.98
CA GLY A 50 -5.09 7.40 8.54
C GLY A 50 -4.07 7.94 7.55
N CYS A 51 -2.82 7.99 8.00
CA CYS A 51 -1.70 8.55 7.26
C CYS A 51 -0.52 7.58 7.23
N VAL A 52 0.17 7.53 6.09
CA VAL A 52 1.34 6.68 5.84
C VAL A 52 2.49 7.55 5.35
N LYS A 53 3.71 7.28 5.82
CA LYS A 53 4.93 7.83 5.20
C LYS A 53 5.51 6.84 4.21
N VAL A 54 5.94 7.36 3.06
CA VAL A 54 6.68 6.64 2.03
C VAL A 54 8.16 6.88 2.26
N LEU A 55 8.94 5.80 2.39
CA LEU A 55 10.37 5.83 2.67
C LEU A 55 11.13 5.10 1.58
N SER A 56 12.24 5.66 1.12
CA SER A 56 13.23 4.90 0.36
C SER A 56 14.59 5.03 1.00
N CYS A 57 15.36 3.94 1.00
CA CYS A 57 16.79 4.00 1.25
C CYS A 57 17.49 4.68 0.05
N THR A 58 18.42 5.57 0.34
CA THR A 58 19.37 6.13 -0.64
C THR A 58 20.52 5.14 -0.88
N GLU A 59 21.31 5.33 -1.94
CA GLU A 59 22.48 4.48 -2.22
C GLU A 59 23.47 4.41 -1.04
N ALA A 60 23.55 5.46 -0.23
CA ALA A 60 24.34 5.52 0.99
C ALA A 60 23.71 4.79 2.20
N GLY A 61 22.53 4.18 2.03
CA GLY A 61 21.84 3.40 3.06
C GLY A 61 20.97 4.20 4.03
N TYR A 62 20.81 5.51 3.81
CA TYR A 62 19.99 6.35 4.69
C TYR A 62 18.53 6.41 4.21
N PRO A 63 17.55 6.32 5.12
CA PRO A 63 16.14 6.47 4.77
C PRO A 63 15.80 7.93 4.45
N ALA A 64 15.24 8.18 3.27
CA ALA A 64 14.65 9.44 2.85
C ALA A 64 13.12 9.33 2.85
N VAL A 65 12.44 10.32 3.44
CA VAL A 65 10.97 10.44 3.33
C VAL A 65 10.65 11.01 1.96
N LEU A 66 9.95 10.24 1.14
CA LEU A 66 9.57 10.63 -0.22
C LEU A 66 8.24 11.38 -0.24
N ALA A 67 7.29 10.95 0.60
CA ALA A 67 5.96 11.52 0.65
C ALA A 67 5.22 11.13 1.94
N ILE A 68 4.19 11.91 2.28
CA ILE A 68 3.11 11.51 3.18
C ILE A 68 1.86 11.27 2.33
N ARG A 69 1.12 10.21 2.65
CA ARG A 69 -0.07 9.76 1.92
C ARG A 69 -1.23 9.58 2.88
N ASN A 70 -2.42 9.98 2.45
CA ASN A 70 -3.61 10.12 3.28
C ASN A 70 -4.74 9.21 2.78
N ALA A 71 -5.83 9.18 3.54
CA ALA A 71 -7.04 8.50 3.14
C ALA A 71 -7.51 8.94 1.75
N GLY A 72 -7.80 7.97 0.88
CA GLY A 72 -8.16 8.17 -0.51
C GLY A 72 -7.05 7.80 -1.49
N ASP A 73 -5.79 7.76 -1.05
CA ASP A 73 -4.64 7.46 -1.92
C ASP A 73 -4.54 5.97 -2.28
N LEU A 74 -4.14 5.72 -3.52
CA LEU A 74 -3.68 4.40 -4.00
C LEU A 74 -2.16 4.32 -3.80
N LEU A 75 -1.69 3.21 -3.22
CA LEU A 75 -0.29 2.97 -2.92
C LEU A 75 0.17 1.59 -3.40
N GLY A 76 1.45 1.50 -3.75
CA GLY A 76 2.10 0.26 -4.15
C GLY A 76 1.82 -0.14 -5.59
N GLU A 77 1.26 0.76 -6.39
CA GLU A 77 0.91 0.60 -7.80
C GLU A 77 2.12 0.27 -8.68
N GLN A 78 3.26 0.92 -8.46
CA GLN A 78 4.49 0.67 -9.24
C GLN A 78 4.98 -0.77 -9.10
N GLY A 79 5.09 -1.30 -7.87
CA GLY A 79 5.56 -2.67 -7.65
C GLY A 79 4.46 -3.72 -7.91
N GLY A 80 3.22 -3.37 -7.57
CA GLY A 80 2.08 -4.28 -7.69
C GLY A 80 1.71 -4.59 -9.14
N LEU A 81 1.70 -3.58 -10.01
CA LEU A 81 1.26 -3.74 -11.40
C LEU A 81 2.37 -4.18 -12.35
N ASP A 82 3.60 -3.70 -12.15
CA ASP A 82 4.72 -4.02 -13.05
C ASP A 82 5.45 -5.32 -12.68
N GLY A 83 5.04 -5.98 -11.59
CA GLY A 83 5.71 -7.18 -11.07
C GLY A 83 7.14 -6.93 -10.59
N ARG A 84 7.51 -5.66 -10.36
CA ARG A 84 8.84 -5.23 -9.91
C ARG A 84 8.91 -5.26 -8.38
N PRO A 85 10.11 -5.45 -7.79
CA PRO A 85 10.30 -5.25 -6.35
C PRO A 85 9.79 -3.87 -5.91
N ARG A 86 9.29 -3.77 -4.67
CA ARG A 86 8.78 -2.50 -4.14
C ARG A 86 9.84 -1.41 -4.22
N SER A 87 9.50 -0.27 -4.82
CA SER A 87 10.39 0.90 -4.95
C SER A 87 10.65 1.60 -3.61
N ALA A 88 9.73 1.46 -2.64
CA ALA A 88 9.76 2.12 -1.35
C ALA A 88 9.06 1.29 -0.26
N SER A 89 9.38 1.60 1.00
CA SER A 89 8.66 1.12 2.17
C SER A 89 7.51 2.06 2.52
N LEU A 90 6.44 1.50 3.07
CA LEU A 90 5.29 2.23 3.61
C LEU A 90 5.21 1.99 5.11
N VAL A 91 5.19 3.06 5.90
CA VAL A 91 5.09 2.98 7.36
C VAL A 91 3.91 3.79 7.86
N ALA A 92 3.05 3.16 8.66
CA ALA A 92 1.90 3.82 9.28
C ALA A 92 2.37 4.92 10.24
N LEU A 93 1.82 6.13 10.10
CA LEU A 93 2.02 7.24 11.06
C LEU A 93 0.93 7.28 12.12
N THR A 94 -0.29 6.90 11.74
CA THR A 94 -1.46 6.79 12.62
C THR A 94 -2.00 5.35 12.59
N ASP A 95 -3.11 5.09 13.28
CA ASP A 95 -3.93 3.92 12.94
C ASP A 95 -4.41 4.06 11.50
N VAL A 96 -4.06 3.09 10.68
CA VAL A 96 -4.37 3.04 9.26
C VAL A 96 -5.33 1.91 8.99
N THR A 97 -6.37 2.21 8.21
CA THR A 97 -7.23 1.20 7.62
C THR A 97 -7.06 1.26 6.12
N ALA A 98 -6.72 0.14 5.49
CA ALA A 98 -6.49 0.06 4.06
C ALA A 98 -7.30 -1.09 3.44
N LEU A 99 -7.80 -0.85 2.23
CA LEU A 99 -8.32 -1.89 1.36
C LEU A 99 -7.14 -2.52 0.62
N VAL A 100 -6.82 -3.77 0.92
CA VAL A 100 -5.77 -4.55 0.28
C VAL A 100 -6.33 -5.19 -0.99
N LEU A 101 -5.69 -4.93 -2.12
CA LEU A 101 -6.12 -5.36 -3.45
C LEU A 101 -5.07 -6.29 -4.07
N PRO A 102 -5.34 -7.59 -4.24
CA PRO A 102 -4.46 -8.49 -4.99
C PRO A 102 -4.22 -7.95 -6.41
N ALA A 103 -2.96 -7.92 -6.85
CA ALA A 103 -2.59 -7.24 -8.10
C ALA A 103 -3.21 -7.89 -9.34
N ASP A 104 -3.32 -9.22 -9.35
CA ASP A 104 -3.97 -10.00 -10.41
C ASP A 104 -5.44 -9.60 -10.57
N ARG A 105 -6.19 -9.56 -9.48
CA ARG A 105 -7.61 -9.18 -9.47
C ARG A 105 -7.81 -7.71 -9.82
N PHE A 106 -6.95 -6.84 -9.31
CA PHE A 106 -7.00 -5.42 -9.64
C PHE A 106 -6.74 -5.20 -11.13
N THR A 107 -5.81 -5.94 -11.72
CA THR A 107 -5.52 -5.88 -13.16
C THR A 107 -6.73 -6.34 -13.98
N THR A 108 -7.47 -7.35 -13.54
CA THR A 108 -8.74 -7.74 -14.18
C THR A 108 -9.76 -6.60 -14.13
N VAL A 109 -9.94 -5.96 -12.96
CA VAL A 109 -10.85 -4.80 -12.83
C VAL A 109 -10.45 -3.64 -13.73
N LEU A 110 -9.14 -3.35 -13.87
CA LEU A 110 -8.66 -2.30 -14.77
C LEU A 110 -9.04 -2.57 -16.23
N ARG A 111 -9.02 -3.83 -16.68
CA ARG A 111 -9.40 -4.23 -18.04
C ARG A 111 -10.91 -4.15 -18.26
N GLU A 112 -11.69 -4.53 -17.25
CA GLU A 112 -13.15 -4.58 -17.34
C GLU A 112 -13.81 -3.21 -17.13
N ARG A 113 -13.13 -2.28 -16.44
CA ARG A 113 -13.71 -1.01 -15.99
C ARG A 113 -12.81 0.18 -16.32
N PRO A 114 -13.01 0.82 -17.49
CA PRO A 114 -12.20 1.96 -17.93
C PRO A 114 -12.11 3.11 -16.92
N ALA A 115 -13.17 3.35 -16.13
CA ALA A 115 -13.19 4.38 -15.08
C ALA A 115 -12.10 4.17 -13.99
N VAL A 116 -11.78 2.91 -13.66
CA VAL A 116 -10.70 2.61 -12.70
C VAL A 116 -9.34 2.91 -13.33
N GLY A 117 -9.16 2.55 -14.60
CA GLY A 117 -7.94 2.88 -15.35
C GLY A 117 -7.70 4.37 -15.49
N GLU A 118 -8.76 5.15 -15.72
CA GLU A 118 -8.72 6.61 -15.74
C GLU A 118 -8.23 7.20 -14.41
N ALA A 119 -8.81 6.73 -13.30
CA ALA A 119 -8.40 7.16 -11.97
C ALA A 119 -6.94 6.80 -11.67
N VAL A 120 -6.47 5.61 -12.05
CA VAL A 120 -5.05 5.22 -11.90
C VAL A 120 -4.15 6.13 -12.73
N ARG A 121 -4.52 6.45 -13.97
CA ARG A 121 -3.74 7.36 -14.83
C ARG A 121 -3.58 8.74 -14.19
N HIS A 122 -4.65 9.26 -13.58
CA HIS A 122 -4.61 10.52 -12.85
C HIS A 122 -3.63 10.48 -11.67
N VAL A 123 -3.66 9.39 -10.88
CA VAL A 123 -2.73 9.19 -9.75
C VAL A 123 -1.29 9.12 -10.22
N LEU A 124 -1.01 8.37 -11.29
CA LEU A 124 0.35 8.21 -11.83
C LEU A 124 0.90 9.53 -12.41
N ALA A 125 0.06 10.34 -13.06
CA ALA A 125 0.46 11.63 -13.59
C ALA A 125 0.90 12.61 -12.49
N THR A 126 0.28 12.53 -11.31
CA THR A 126 0.59 13.40 -10.16
C THR A 126 1.72 12.86 -9.28
N SER A 127 2.04 11.56 -9.37
CA SER A 127 3.01 10.89 -8.49
C SER A 127 4.49 11.12 -8.86
N VAL A 128 4.84 12.31 -9.39
CA VAL A 128 6.20 12.69 -9.80
C VAL A 128 7.12 12.88 -8.60
N VAL A 129 7.40 11.85 -7.80
CA VAL A 129 8.50 11.85 -6.82
C VAL A 129 9.09 10.44 -6.65
N ALA A 130 10.38 10.37 -6.99
CA ALA A 130 11.40 9.42 -6.56
C ALA A 130 11.34 7.97 -7.08
N GLN A 131 11.89 7.79 -8.28
CA GLN A 131 12.63 6.56 -8.62
C GLN A 131 13.86 6.46 -7.71
N ALA A 132 13.77 5.63 -6.67
CA ALA A 132 14.96 5.17 -5.97
C ALA A 132 15.73 4.23 -6.89
N LYS A 133 16.89 4.69 -7.39
CA LYS A 133 17.86 3.83 -8.06
C LYS A 133 18.20 2.68 -7.10
N SER A 134 18.11 1.45 -7.60
CA SER A 134 18.22 0.20 -6.84
C SER A 134 19.39 0.22 -5.84
N CYS A 135 19.08 0.21 -4.54
CA CYS A 135 20.08 0.03 -3.49
C CYS A 135 20.56 -1.41 -3.44
N ARG A 136 21.80 -1.63 -3.89
CA ARG A 136 22.50 -2.91 -3.78
C ARG A 136 23.22 -2.99 -2.43
N SER A 137 22.48 -3.00 -1.32
CA SER A 137 23.07 -3.14 0.01
C SER A 137 22.12 -3.85 0.98
N SER A 138 22.39 -5.13 1.20
CA SER A 138 21.81 -5.97 2.24
C SER A 138 22.35 -5.58 3.61
N ARG A 139 21.79 -4.53 4.21
CA ARG A 139 21.88 -4.34 5.67
C ARG A 139 20.45 -4.31 6.21
N PRO A 140 20.05 -5.26 7.07
CA PRO A 140 18.76 -5.19 7.70
C PRO A 140 18.68 -3.88 8.49
N PHE A 141 17.52 -3.24 8.38
CA PHE A 141 17.11 -2.10 9.19
C PHE A 141 17.60 -2.32 10.63
N GLY A 142 18.42 -1.41 11.15
CA GLY A 142 18.98 -1.50 12.50
C GLY A 142 17.87 -1.74 13.51
N HIS A 143 17.90 -2.94 14.10
CA HIS A 143 17.39 -3.33 15.41
C HIS A 143 16.11 -2.59 15.87
N LEU A 144 14.93 -3.11 15.48
CA LEU A 144 13.81 -3.08 16.42
C LEU A 144 14.10 -4.12 17.50
N PRO A 145 13.85 -3.85 18.80
CA PRO A 145 14.00 -4.87 19.83
C PRO A 145 13.09 -6.06 19.50
N ALA A 146 13.72 -7.23 19.37
CA ALA A 146 13.04 -8.50 19.12
C ALA A 146 12.20 -8.87 20.35
N GLY A 147 10.90 -9.03 20.14
CA GLY A 147 10.02 -9.50 21.19
C GLY A 147 8.55 -9.24 20.93
N LEU A 148 7.99 -9.84 19.86
CA LEU A 148 6.57 -10.21 19.81
C LEU A 148 6.38 -11.31 18.75
N PRO A 149 5.71 -12.42 19.09
CA PRO A 149 5.61 -13.58 18.22
C PRO A 149 4.66 -13.30 17.06
N TRP A 150 5.14 -13.54 15.85
CA TRP A 150 4.30 -13.70 14.68
C TRP A 150 3.48 -14.98 14.88
N GLY A 151 2.23 -14.83 15.32
CA GLY A 151 1.33 -15.92 15.62
C GLY A 151 -0.06 -15.57 15.16
N VAL A 152 -0.45 -16.15 14.03
CA VAL A 152 -1.83 -16.21 13.53
C VAL A 152 -2.77 -16.59 14.67
N ARG A 153 -3.64 -15.68 15.09
CA ARG A 153 -4.70 -15.98 16.06
C ARG A 153 -5.90 -16.55 15.29
N ARG A 154 -6.03 -17.88 15.20
CA ARG A 154 -7.32 -18.52 14.88
C ARG A 154 -8.17 -18.55 16.15
N ARG A 155 -9.20 -17.70 16.24
CA ARG A 155 -10.46 -18.03 16.96
C ARG A 155 -11.21 -19.01 16.03
N GLY A 156 -11.87 -20.09 16.41
CA GLY A 156 -12.33 -20.65 17.67
C GLY A 156 -13.67 -21.34 17.34
N THR A 157 -13.90 -22.59 17.77
CA THR A 157 -15.25 -23.20 17.80
C THR A 157 -15.32 -24.17 18.99
N ILE A 158 -15.92 -23.75 20.11
CA ILE A 158 -17.24 -24.13 20.70
C ILE A 158 -17.38 -25.61 21.13
N VAL A 159 -17.76 -25.73 22.42
CA VAL A 159 -18.24 -26.83 23.29
C VAL A 159 -19.17 -27.88 22.65
N GLY A 160 -19.13 -29.11 23.19
CA GLY A 160 -20.28 -30.02 23.18
C GLY A 160 -20.03 -31.38 23.85
N SER A 161 -20.39 -31.45 25.14
CA SER A 161 -20.81 -32.59 25.99
C SER A 161 -20.10 -33.95 25.96
#